data_AF-A0A660NZM9-F1
#
_entry.id   AF-A0A660NZM9-F1
#
_cell.length_a   1.000
_cell.length_b   1.000
_cell.length_c   1.000
_cell.angle_alpha   90.00
_cell.angle_beta   90.00
_cell.angle_gamma   90.00
#
_symmetry.space_group_name_H-M   'P 1'
#
loop_
_entity.id
_entity.type
_entity.pdbx_description
1 polymer ?
#
loop_
_entity_poly.entity_id
_entity_poly.type
_entity_poly.pdbx_seq_one_letter_code
_entity_poly.pdbx_strand_id
1 'polypeptide(L)'
;IRRIVRDHKYRGCSAQETIRRWPSVRAGEKKWIFPYQENADIMFNTAMLYEVAVLKAQAEAVLEQVPENCNEYAEAYRLRKFLGYFSSLPFRSLPPTSLLREFLGGSSFKY
;
A
#
# COMPACT_ATOMS: atom_id res chain seq x y z
N ILE A 1 3.08 0.43 1.15
CA ILE A 1 2.82 -0.42 -0.04
C ILE A 1 1.38 -0.36 -0.50
N ARG A 2 0.38 -0.90 0.25
CA ARG A 2 -1.06 -0.85 -0.10
C ARG A 2 -1.52 0.53 -0.62
N ARG A 3 -1.16 1.59 0.11
CA ARG A 3 -1.48 2.98 -0.27
C ARG A 3 -0.88 3.41 -1.62
N ILE A 4 0.37 3.03 -1.91
CA ILE A 4 1.04 3.37 -3.18
C ILE A 4 0.30 2.72 -4.36
N VAL A 5 0.02 1.42 -4.26
CA VAL A 5 -0.72 0.69 -5.31
C VAL A 5 -2.12 1.28 -5.51
N ARG A 6 -2.85 1.54 -4.41
CA ARG A 6 -4.20 2.11 -4.46
C ARG A 6 -4.21 3.52 -5.06
N ASP A 7 -3.35 4.41 -4.57
CA ASP A 7 -3.34 5.82 -4.98
C ASP A 7 -2.92 5.95 -6.46
N HIS A 8 -2.00 5.10 -6.93
CA HIS A 8 -1.66 5.03 -8.34
C HIS A 8 -2.85 4.55 -9.21
N LYS A 9 -3.48 3.45 -8.81
CA LYS A 9 -4.55 2.82 -9.61
C LYS A 9 -5.83 3.66 -9.69
N TYR A 10 -6.23 4.30 -8.58
CA TYR A 10 -7.55 4.94 -8.47
C TYR A 10 -7.51 6.46 -8.36
N ARG A 11 -6.35 7.06 -8.09
CA ARG A 11 -6.22 8.50 -7.87
C ARG A 11 -5.22 9.17 -8.80
N GLY A 12 -4.63 8.42 -9.74
CA GLY A 12 -3.61 8.93 -10.66
C GLY A 12 -2.37 9.50 -9.95
N CYS A 13 -2.15 9.17 -8.68
CA CYS A 13 -1.03 9.68 -7.91
C CYS A 13 0.22 8.83 -8.17
N SER A 14 1.34 9.48 -8.47
CA SER A 14 2.63 8.81 -8.57
C SER A 14 3.07 8.23 -7.21
N ALA A 15 3.94 7.21 -7.23
CA ALA A 15 4.60 6.74 -6.00
C ALA A 15 5.35 7.88 -5.28
N GLN A 16 5.97 8.79 -6.05
CA GLN A 16 6.66 9.94 -5.53
C GLN A 16 5.73 10.83 -4.68
N GLU A 17 4.57 11.21 -5.20
CA GLU A 17 3.61 12.04 -4.46
C GLU A 17 3.07 11.34 -3.22
N THR A 18 2.79 10.03 -3.30
CA THR A 18 2.35 9.25 -2.13
C THR A 18 3.43 9.21 -1.05
N ILE A 19 4.70 9.02 -1.41
CA ILE A 19 5.83 9.05 -0.47
C ILE A 19 5.97 10.44 0.14
N ARG A 20 5.93 11.50 -0.67
CA ARG A 20 6.02 12.90 -0.23
C ARG A 20 4.98 13.25 0.82
N ARG A 21 3.74 12.77 0.64
CA ARG A 21 2.62 13.04 1.56
C ARG A 21 2.64 12.18 2.83
N TRP A 22 3.42 11.10 2.86
CA TRP A 22 3.41 10.12 3.95
C TRP A 22 3.70 10.72 5.34
N PRO A 23 4.68 11.62 5.53
CA PRO A 23 4.93 12.24 6.84
C PRO A 23 3.72 13.02 7.36
N SER A 24 3.01 13.73 6.49
CA SER A 24 1.80 14.49 6.86
C SER A 24 0.67 13.57 7.32
N VAL A 25 0.46 12.46 6.62
CA VAL A 25 -0.52 11.43 7.01
C VAL A 25 -0.19 10.87 8.39
N ARG A 26 1.09 10.51 8.63
CA ARG A 26 1.55 9.99 9.91
C ARG A 26 1.40 10.99 11.05
N ALA A 27 1.64 12.27 10.79
CA ALA A 27 1.43 13.33 11.77
C ALA A 27 -0.05 13.45 12.15
N GLY A 28 -0.95 13.37 11.16
CA GLY A 28 -2.40 13.33 11.39
C GLY A 28 -2.83 12.12 12.24
N GLU A 29 -2.34 10.92 11.90
CA GLU A 29 -2.60 9.69 12.67
C GLU A 29 -2.15 9.83 14.13
N LYS A 30 -0.94 10.33 14.37
CA LYS A 30 -0.38 10.50 15.72
C LYS A 30 -1.14 11.52 16.55
N LYS A 31 -1.63 12.60 15.94
CA LYS A 31 -2.32 13.68 16.66
C LYS A 31 -3.78 13.34 16.95
N TRP A 32 -4.46 12.70 16.00
CA TRP A 32 -5.93 12.62 16.00
C TRP A 32 -6.49 11.20 16.02
N ILE A 33 -5.69 10.16 15.78
CA ILE A 33 -6.18 8.77 15.68
C ILE A 33 -5.63 7.92 16.82
N PHE A 34 -4.30 7.75 16.91
CA PHE A 34 -3.69 6.84 17.89
C PHE A 34 -4.04 7.14 19.36
N PRO A 35 -4.13 8.41 19.82
CA PRO A 35 -4.50 8.70 21.20
C PRO A 35 -5.91 8.24 21.60
N TYR A 36 -6.79 8.05 20.62
CA TYR A 36 -8.20 7.75 20.84
C TYR A 36 -8.58 6.31 20.48
N GLN A 37 -7.61 5.49 20.02
CA GLN A 37 -7.90 4.13 19.56
C GLN A 37 -8.48 3.23 20.66
N GLU A 38 -8.06 3.43 21.92
CA GLU A 38 -8.51 2.64 23.09
C GLU A 38 -9.94 3.00 23.53
N ASN A 39 -10.49 4.10 23.01
CA ASN A 39 -11.88 4.49 23.28
C ASN A 39 -12.87 3.76 22.36
N ALA A 40 -12.40 2.96 21.40
CA ALA A 40 -13.26 2.23 20.49
C ALA A 40 -13.80 0.95 21.14
N ASP A 41 -15.11 0.75 21.06
CA ASP A 41 -15.75 -0.48 21.55
C ASP A 41 -15.26 -1.73 20.79
N ILE A 42 -14.93 -1.57 19.51
CA ILE A 42 -14.50 -2.65 18.62
C ILE A 42 -13.33 -2.18 17.74
N MET A 43 -12.29 -3.01 17.65
CA MET A 43 -11.16 -2.82 16.75
C MET A 43 -11.08 -3.96 15.73
N PHE A 44 -10.89 -3.62 14.46
CA PHE A 44 -10.75 -4.60 13.37
C PHE A 44 -9.49 -4.33 12.54
N ASN A 45 -8.67 -5.36 12.36
CA ASN A 45 -7.42 -5.29 11.60
C ASN A 45 -7.57 -6.02 10.25
N THR A 46 -7.36 -5.29 9.15
CA THR A 46 -7.42 -5.81 7.77
C THR A 46 -6.06 -6.26 7.23
N ALA A 47 -5.05 -6.42 8.09
CA ALA A 47 -3.75 -6.93 7.70
C ALA A 47 -3.86 -8.40 7.25
N MET A 48 -3.19 -8.75 6.15
CA MET A 48 -3.14 -10.10 5.62
C MET A 48 -1.69 -10.52 5.39
N LEU A 49 -1.31 -11.71 5.83
CA LEU A 49 0.07 -12.20 5.75
C LEU A 49 0.63 -12.23 4.31
N TYR A 50 -0.22 -12.55 3.34
CA TYR A 50 0.15 -12.66 1.94
C TYR A 50 0.11 -11.33 1.18
N GLU A 51 -0.28 -10.22 1.83
CA GLU A 51 -0.52 -8.96 1.15
C GLU A 51 0.71 -8.44 0.40
N VAL A 52 1.87 -8.45 1.05
CA VAL A 52 3.10 -7.91 0.46
C VAL A 52 3.49 -8.69 -0.79
N ALA A 53 3.40 -10.03 -0.72
CA ALA A 53 3.72 -10.92 -1.82
C ALA A 53 2.82 -10.69 -3.05
N VAL A 54 1.53 -10.42 -2.85
CA VAL A 54 0.59 -10.19 -3.95
C VAL A 54 0.70 -8.76 -4.51
N LEU A 55 0.90 -7.76 -3.66
CA LEU A 55 1.05 -6.37 -4.09
C LEU A 55 2.42 -6.08 -4.72
N LYS A 56 3.42 -6.94 -4.46
CA LYS A 56 4.82 -6.75 -4.87
C LYS A 56 4.95 -6.31 -6.32
N ALA A 57 4.43 -7.09 -7.27
CA ALA A 57 4.61 -6.82 -8.70
C ALA A 57 4.09 -5.43 -9.12
N GLN A 58 2.92 -5.04 -8.61
CA GLN A 58 2.36 -3.71 -8.90
C GLN A 58 3.12 -2.60 -8.18
N ALA A 59 3.52 -2.83 -6.93
CA ALA A 59 4.27 -1.86 -6.16
C ALA A 59 5.66 -1.59 -6.76
N GLU A 60 6.39 -2.64 -7.20
CA GLU A 60 7.69 -2.51 -7.84
C GLU A 60 7.61 -1.68 -9.13
N ALA A 61 6.65 -1.97 -9.99
CA ALA A 61 6.45 -1.25 -11.25
C ALA A 61 6.21 0.25 -11.06
N VAL A 62 5.49 0.63 -10.00
CA VAL A 62 5.19 2.04 -9.70
C VAL A 62 6.36 2.72 -8.97
N LEU A 63 7.05 1.99 -8.09
CA LEU A 63 8.22 2.51 -7.37
C LEU A 63 9.43 2.72 -8.29
N GLU A 64 9.56 1.93 -9.35
CA GLU A 64 10.63 2.07 -10.35
C GLU A 64 10.50 3.34 -11.20
N GLN A 65 9.30 3.91 -11.28
CA GLN A 65 9.04 5.17 -11.99
C GLN A 65 9.46 6.41 -11.19
N VAL A 66 9.91 6.26 -9.93
CA VAL A 66 10.36 7.40 -9.11
C VAL A 66 11.74 7.86 -9.60
N PRO A 67 11.90 9.13 -10.05
CA PRO A 67 13.18 9.63 -10.57
C PRO A 67 14.28 9.67 -9.51
N GLU A 68 15.53 9.40 -9.90
CA GLU A 68 16.67 9.38 -8.96
C GLU A 68 17.05 10.77 -8.42
N ASN A 69 16.66 11.82 -9.13
CA ASN A 69 16.98 13.22 -8.81
C ASN A 69 15.95 13.88 -7.88
N CYS A 70 15.11 13.12 -7.16
CA CYS A 70 14.12 13.66 -6.23
C CYS A 70 14.35 13.18 -4.79
N ASN A 71 13.85 13.96 -3.83
CA ASN A 71 13.99 13.68 -2.40
C ASN A 71 13.33 12.35 -1.98
N GLU A 72 12.30 11.93 -2.70
CA GLU A 72 11.56 10.70 -2.38
C GLU A 72 12.26 9.43 -2.87
N TYR A 73 13.29 9.54 -3.72
CA TYR A 73 13.96 8.38 -4.32
C TYR A 73 14.57 7.45 -3.27
N ALA A 74 15.20 7.99 -2.22
CA ALA A 74 15.82 7.19 -1.17
C ALA A 74 14.79 6.25 -0.49
N GLU A 75 13.58 6.75 -0.24
CA GLU A 75 12.50 5.95 0.34
C GLU A 75 11.91 4.97 -0.68
N ALA A 76 11.75 5.39 -1.94
CA ALA A 76 11.32 4.49 -3.00
C ALA A 76 12.29 3.31 -3.18
N TYR A 77 13.59 3.57 -3.19
CA TYR A 77 14.66 2.57 -3.26
C TYR A 77 14.63 1.64 -2.05
N ARG A 78 14.49 2.18 -0.84
CA ARG A 78 14.36 1.39 0.41
C ARG A 78 13.15 0.44 0.32
N LEU A 79 12.02 0.92 -0.19
CA LEU A 79 10.82 0.10 -0.37
C LEU A 79 11.00 -0.98 -1.44
N ARG A 80 11.67 -0.68 -2.56
CA ARG A 80 12.01 -1.69 -3.59
C ARG A 80 12.90 -2.78 -3.01
N LYS A 81 13.96 -2.42 -2.27
CA LYS A 81 14.82 -3.40 -1.58
C LYS A 81 14.03 -4.25 -0.58
N PHE A 82 13.13 -3.64 0.18
CA PHE A 82 12.25 -4.37 1.09
C PHE A 82 11.37 -5.40 0.36
N LEU A 83 10.75 -5.01 -0.77
CA LEU A 83 9.95 -5.93 -1.60
C LEU A 83 10.80 -7.06 -2.20
N GLY A 84 12.10 -6.81 -2.45
CA GLY A 84 13.06 -7.79 -2.91
C GLY A 84 13.18 -9.03 -2.01
N TYR A 85 12.88 -8.91 -0.71
CA TYR A 85 12.94 -10.04 0.24
C TYR A 85 11.74 -10.99 0.15
N PHE A 86 10.70 -10.66 -0.60
CA PHE A 86 9.47 -11.46 -0.69
C PHE A 86 9.36 -12.17 -2.04
N SER A 87 8.86 -13.41 -2.03
CA SER A 87 8.44 -14.06 -3.27
C SER A 87 7.13 -13.44 -3.77
N SER A 88 7.06 -13.15 -5.07
CA SER A 88 5.84 -12.61 -5.68
C SER A 88 4.77 -13.69 -5.79
N LEU A 89 3.52 -13.36 -5.47
CA LEU A 89 2.37 -14.25 -5.64
C LEU A 89 1.43 -13.69 -6.73
N PRO A 90 1.01 -14.51 -7.71
CA PRO A 90 0.11 -14.06 -8.75
C PRO A 90 -1.26 -13.74 -8.14
N PHE A 91 -1.75 -12.51 -8.31
CA PHE A 91 -3.03 -12.08 -7.72
C PHE A 91 -4.24 -12.95 -8.11
N ARG A 92 -4.17 -13.70 -9.23
CA ARG A 92 -5.22 -14.62 -9.66
C ARG A 92 -5.44 -15.78 -8.68
N SER A 93 -4.44 -16.16 -7.89
CA SER A 93 -4.58 -17.24 -6.88
C SER A 93 -5.37 -16.83 -5.65
N LEU A 94 -5.68 -15.54 -5.49
CA LEU A 94 -6.48 -15.08 -4.35
C LEU A 94 -7.93 -15.55 -4.47
N PRO A 95 -8.60 -15.90 -3.37
CA PRO A 95 -10.05 -16.05 -3.38
C PRO A 95 -10.73 -14.78 -3.88
N PRO A 96 -11.85 -14.87 -4.63
CA PRO A 96 -12.60 -13.70 -5.07
C PRO A 96 -13.22 -12.91 -3.90
N THR A 97 -13.32 -13.53 -2.73
CA THR A 97 -13.79 -12.93 -1.47
C THR A 97 -12.69 -12.23 -0.66
N SER A 98 -11.42 -12.24 -1.11
CA SER A 98 -10.34 -11.54 -0.40
C SER A 98 -10.52 -10.02 -0.49
N LEU A 99 -10.39 -9.30 0.63
CA LEU A 99 -10.47 -7.83 0.64
C LEU A 99 -9.40 -7.17 -0.26
N LEU A 100 -8.26 -7.83 -0.49
CA LEU A 100 -7.25 -7.30 -1.41
C LEU A 100 -7.74 -7.22 -2.87
N ARG A 101 -8.81 -7.93 -3.22
CA ARG A 101 -9.46 -7.83 -4.53
C ARG A 101 -10.02 -6.42 -4.80
N GLU A 102 -10.26 -5.61 -3.78
CA GLU A 102 -10.57 -4.18 -3.93
C GLU A 102 -9.44 -3.45 -4.68
N PHE A 103 -8.18 -3.77 -4.38
CA PHE A 103 -7.02 -3.13 -5.01
C PHE A 103 -6.60 -3.83 -6.30
N LEU A 104 -6.79 -5.13 -6.38
CA LEU A 104 -6.25 -5.97 -7.46
C LEU A 104 -7.26 -6.24 -8.58
N GLY A 105 -8.55 -6.09 -8.32
CA GLY A 105 -9.64 -6.53 -9.21
C GLY A 105 -9.97 -8.02 -9.07
N GLY A 106 -11.10 -8.43 -9.64
CA GLY A 106 -11.61 -9.80 -9.57
C GLY A 106 -12.32 -10.13 -8.24
N SER A 107 -12.91 -9.13 -7.61
CA SER A 107 -13.74 -9.30 -6.40
C SER A 107 -15.09 -9.89 -6.76
N SER A 108 -15.63 -10.77 -5.90
CA SER A 108 -17.04 -11.18 -5.97
C SER A 108 -17.99 -10.13 -5.38
N PHE A 109 -17.45 -9.14 -4.65
CA PHE A 109 -18.24 -8.03 -4.11
C PHE A 109 -18.54 -7.00 -5.19
N LYS A 110 -19.78 -6.50 -5.20
CA LYS A 110 -20.20 -5.34 -5.99
C LYS A 110 -20.05 -4.09 -5.11
N TYR A 111 -19.41 -3.06 -5.66
CA TYR A 111 -19.13 -1.78 -5.01
C TYR A 111 -19.89 -0.66 -5.72
#